data_AF-A0A916UZL3-F1
#
_entry.id   AF-A0A916UZL3-F1
#
_cell.length_a   1.000
_cell.length_b   1.000
_cell.length_c   1.000
_cell.angle_alpha   90.00
_cell.angle_beta   90.00
_cell.angle_gamma   90.00
#
_symmetry.space_group_name_H-M   'P 1'
#
loop_
_entity.id
_entity.type
_entity.pdbx_description
1 polymer ?
#
loop_
_entity_poly.entity_id
_entity_poly.type
_entity_poly.pdbx_seq_one_letter_code
_entity_poly.pdbx_strand_id
1 'polypeptide(L)'
;MEYRFQVASDVIRDGLGVELTDSNGDVLAEVFRCDADNSLKISMFAENLPFAMVEKLVLIARDELVAFEDGTPLPMPAQLNCSA
;
A
#
# COMPACT_ATOMS: atom_id res chain seq x y z
N MET A 1 -12.83 -16.03 5.95
CA MET A 1 -12.57 -14.60 6.21
C MET A 1 -12.67 -13.89 4.86
N GLU A 2 -13.50 -12.87 4.78
CA GLU A 2 -13.62 -12.06 3.55
C GLU A 2 -12.65 -10.88 3.65
N TYR A 3 -11.92 -10.63 2.56
CA TYR A 3 -10.96 -9.54 2.47
C TYR A 3 -11.48 -8.48 1.50
N ARG A 4 -11.29 -7.22 1.84
CA ARG A 4 -11.65 -6.09 0.98
C ARG A 4 -10.48 -5.12 0.83
N PHE A 5 -10.49 -4.38 -0.26
CA PHE A 5 -9.49 -3.36 -0.55
C PHE A 5 -10.20 -2.02 -0.69
N GLN A 6 -9.63 -0.98 -0.11
CA GLN A 6 -10.16 0.38 -0.23
C GLN A 6 -9.02 1.39 -0.34
N VAL A 7 -9.29 2.50 -1.01
CA VAL A 7 -8.41 3.66 -1.05
C VAL A 7 -8.88 4.65 0.01
N ALA A 8 -7.97 5.10 0.87
CA ALA A 8 -8.23 6.01 1.97
C ALA A 8 -7.29 7.22 1.89
N SER A 9 -7.85 8.43 1.93
CA SER A 9 -7.05 9.66 2.03
C SER A 9 -6.91 10.07 3.49
N ASP A 10 -5.72 10.49 3.88
CA ASP A 10 -5.42 10.94 5.24
C ASP A 10 -4.84 12.36 5.21
N VAL A 11 -5.66 13.32 5.65
CA VAL A 11 -5.30 14.75 5.69
C VAL A 11 -4.27 15.04 6.80
N ILE A 12 -4.20 14.23 7.84
CA ILE A 12 -3.28 14.44 8.97
C ILE A 12 -1.88 13.92 8.60
N ARG A 13 -1.81 12.75 7.95
CA ARG A 13 -0.56 12.17 7.44
C ARG A 13 -0.14 12.71 6.07
N ASP A 14 -0.96 13.59 5.47
CA ASP A 14 -0.73 14.23 4.17
C ASP A 14 -0.42 13.20 3.08
N GLY A 15 -1.39 12.31 2.84
CA GLY A 15 -1.17 11.22 1.92
C GLY A 15 -2.39 10.37 1.57
N LEU A 16 -2.12 9.31 0.83
CA LEU A 16 -3.09 8.38 0.29
C LEU A 16 -2.66 6.93 0.58
N GLY A 17 -3.57 6.14 1.13
CA GLY A 17 -3.36 4.74 1.46
C GLY A 17 -4.26 3.80 0.65
N VAL A 18 -3.77 2.61 0.38
CA VAL A 18 -4.61 1.45 0.04
C VAL A 18 -4.59 0.52 1.25
N GLU A 19 -5.78 0.16 1.72
CA GLU A 19 -5.99 -0.63 2.93
C GLU A 19 -6.58 -1.99 2.56
N LEU A 20 -6.06 -3.04 3.21
CA LEU A 20 -6.65 -4.38 3.25
C LEU A 20 -7.48 -4.49 4.53
N THR A 21 -8.79 -4.68 4.41
CA THR A 21 -9.71 -4.77 5.54
C THR A 21 -10.38 -6.15 5.63
N ASP A 22 -10.82 -6.51 6.83
CA ASP A 22 -11.67 -7.68 7.05
C ASP A 22 -13.17 -7.36 6.90
N SER A 23 -14.03 -8.34 7.19
CA SER A 23 -15.49 -8.17 7.13
C SER A 23 -16.06 -7.21 8.19
N ASN A 24 -15.33 -6.94 9.26
CA ASN A 24 -15.72 -6.00 10.31
C ASN A 24 -15.27 -4.56 9.98
N GLY A 25 -14.42 -4.40 8.96
CA GLY A 25 -13.83 -3.12 8.58
C GLY A 25 -12.50 -2.84 9.28
N ASP A 26 -11.93 -3.80 10.00
CA ASP A 26 -10.64 -3.65 10.65
C ASP A 26 -9.52 -3.65 9.60
N VAL A 27 -8.63 -2.65 9.64
CA VAL A 27 -7.49 -2.55 8.73
C VAL A 27 -6.42 -3.56 9.15
N LEU A 28 -6.16 -4.53 8.29
CA LEU A 28 -5.20 -5.61 8.52
C LEU A 28 -3.81 -5.25 8.01
N ALA A 29 -3.74 -4.51 6.90
CA ALA A 29 -2.50 -3.97 6.33
C ALA A 29 -2.80 -2.74 5.47
N GLU A 30 -1.81 -1.88 5.29
CA GLU A 30 -1.90 -0.65 4.50
C GLU A 30 -0.63 -0.47 3.67
N VAL A 31 -0.76 -0.01 2.44
CA VAL A 31 0.33 0.65 1.71
C VAL A 31 0.00 2.14 1.66
N PHE A 32 0.88 2.98 2.20
CA PHE A 32 0.65 4.41 2.36
C PHE A 32 1.70 5.21 1.58
N ARG A 33 1.24 6.08 0.69
CA ARG A 33 2.02 7.13 0.02
C ARG A 33 1.91 8.40 0.87
N CYS A 34 3.04 8.84 1.40
CA CYS A 34 3.14 10.07 2.19
C CYS A 34 3.78 11.15 1.32
N ASP A 35 3.03 12.21 1.03
CA ASP A 35 3.46 13.30 0.16
C ASP A 35 4.38 14.29 0.91
N ALA A 36 4.31 14.35 2.24
CA ALA A 36 5.19 15.20 3.06
C ALA A 36 6.67 14.76 3.06
N ASP A 37 6.95 13.46 2.93
CA ASP A 37 8.32 12.90 2.94
C ASP A 37 8.67 12.09 1.69
N ASN A 38 7.81 12.12 0.66
CA ASN A 38 7.92 11.34 -0.57
C ASN A 38 8.24 9.86 -0.33
N SER A 39 7.54 9.24 0.62
CA SER A 39 7.73 7.83 0.96
C SER A 39 6.53 6.97 0.60
N LEU A 40 6.82 5.71 0.26
CA LEU A 40 5.82 4.66 0.05
C LEU A 40 6.14 3.51 1.00
N LYS A 41 5.28 3.28 2.00
CA LYS A 41 5.53 2.33 3.08
C LYS A 41 4.41 1.30 3.15
N ILE A 42 4.75 0.07 3.53
CA ILE A 42 3.78 -0.96 3.88
C ILE A 42 3.78 -1.16 5.40
N SER A 43 2.59 -1.21 5.98
CA SER A 43 2.37 -1.51 7.39
C SER A 43 1.45 -2.72 7.52
N MET A 44 1.80 -3.68 8.37
CA MET A 44 0.97 -4.85 8.67
C MET A 44 0.53 -4.76 10.12
N PHE A 45 -0.78 -4.78 10.35
CA PHE A 45 -1.39 -4.73 11.68
C PHE A 45 -1.85 -6.12 12.14
N ALA A 46 -2.15 -7.01 11.18
CA ALA A 46 -2.43 -8.42 11.43
C ALA A 46 -1.21 -9.30 11.11
N GLU A 47 -1.01 -10.33 11.94
CA GLU A 47 -0.01 -11.36 11.70
C GLU A 47 -0.54 -12.43 10.72
N ASN A 48 0.38 -13.12 10.04
CA ASN A 48 0.09 -14.28 9.18
C ASN A 48 -0.93 -14.01 8.06
N LEU A 49 -0.94 -12.79 7.50
CA LEU A 49 -1.76 -12.49 6.34
C LEU A 49 -1.35 -13.36 5.14
N PRO A 50 -2.32 -13.90 4.37
CA PRO A 50 -2.01 -14.71 3.20
C PRO A 50 -1.14 -13.91 2.22
N PHE A 51 -0.04 -14.53 1.76
CA PHE A 51 0.89 -13.90 0.82
C PHE A 51 0.18 -13.27 -0.38
N ALA A 52 -0.76 -14.00 -0.99
CA ALA A 52 -1.52 -13.52 -2.15
C ALA A 52 -2.35 -12.26 -1.88
N MET A 53 -2.80 -12.04 -0.62
CA MET A 53 -3.54 -10.81 -0.27
C MET A 53 -2.59 -9.63 -0.10
N VAL A 54 -1.41 -9.85 0.50
CA VAL A 54 -0.37 -8.82 0.63
C VAL A 54 0.19 -8.46 -0.75
N GLU A 55 0.43 -9.45 -1.61
CA GLU A 55 0.84 -9.22 -3.00
C GLU A 55 -0.20 -8.39 -3.76
N LYS A 56 -1.48 -8.78 -3.67
CA LYS A 56 -2.58 -8.03 -4.29
C LYS A 56 -2.68 -6.60 -3.77
N LEU A 57 -2.48 -6.39 -2.46
CA LEU A 57 -2.45 -5.06 -1.85
C LEU A 57 -1.37 -4.18 -2.51
N VAL A 58 -0.15 -4.71 -2.65
CA VAL A 58 0.98 -3.99 -3.26
C VAL A 58 0.71 -3.69 -4.74
N LEU A 59 0.10 -4.62 -5.48
CA LEU A 59 -0.26 -4.40 -6.88
C LEU A 59 -1.30 -3.28 -7.03
N ILE A 60 -2.39 -3.33 -6.24
CA ILE A 60 -3.41 -2.26 -6.26
C ILE A 60 -2.79 -0.92 -5.87
N ALA A 61 -1.92 -0.89 -4.85
CA ALA A 61 -1.25 0.33 -4.44
C ALA A 61 -0.40 0.96 -5.55
N ARG A 62 0.21 0.16 -6.44
CA ARG A 62 0.96 0.70 -7.58
C ARG A 62 0.08 1.31 -8.65
N ASP A 63 -1.11 0.77 -8.84
CA ASP A 63 -2.06 1.27 -9.83
C ASP A 63 -2.82 2.51 -9.30
N GLU A 64 -3.21 2.50 -8.02
CA GLU A 64 -4.08 3.53 -7.43
C GLU A 64 -3.32 4.70 -6.82
N LEU A 65 -2.15 4.48 -6.19
CA LEU A 65 -1.46 5.55 -5.48
C LEU A 65 -0.66 6.49 -6.38
N VAL A 66 -0.40 6.15 -7.65
CA VAL A 66 0.19 7.04 -8.67
C VAL A 66 1.38 7.90 -8.17
N ALA A 67 1.74 8.99 -8.86
CA ALA A 67 2.82 9.89 -8.43
C ALA A 67 2.48 10.64 -7.11
N PHE A 68 3.53 11.09 -6.42
CA PHE A 68 3.40 12.06 -5.32
C PHE A 68 2.81 13.39 -5.82
N GLU A 69 2.30 14.23 -4.92
CA GLU A 69 1.69 15.52 -5.29
C GLU A 69 2.63 16.45 -6.06
N ASP A 70 3.94 16.37 -5.82
CA ASP A 70 4.96 17.15 -6.54
C ASP A 70 5.26 16.61 -7.96
N GLY A 71 4.61 15.52 -8.36
CA GLY A 71 4.80 14.83 -9.63
C GLY A 71 5.94 13.81 -9.63
N THR A 72 6.65 13.61 -8.51
CA THR A 72 7.67 12.57 -8.38
C THR A 72 7.03 11.19 -8.54
N PRO A 73 7.59 10.29 -9.36
CA PRO A 73 7.03 8.95 -9.53
C PRO A 73 7.27 8.08 -8.29
N LEU A 74 6.42 7.07 -8.09
CA LEU A 74 6.67 6.05 -7.06
C LEU A 74 7.99 5.31 -7.32
N PRO A 75 8.63 4.77 -6.27
CA PRO A 75 9.79 3.91 -6.42
C PRO A 75 9.49 2.75 -7.38
N MET A 76 10.43 2.48 -8.29
CA MET A 76 10.33 1.36 -9.21
C MET A 76 10.17 0.04 -8.46
N PRO A 77 9.45 -0.96 -9.02
CA PRO A 77 9.47 -2.31 -8.47
C PRO A 77 10.90 -2.79 -8.26
N ALA A 78 11.15 -3.47 -7.15
CA ALA A 78 12.46 -4.06 -6.88
C ALA A 78 12.82 -4.99 -8.04
N GLN A 79 13.94 -4.74 -8.70
CA GLN A 79 14.47 -5.65 -9.71
C GLN A 79 15.05 -6.86 -8.99
N LEU A 80 14.58 -8.05 -9.35
CA LEU A 80 15.27 -9.29 -8.98
C LEU A 80 16.57 -9.31 -9.77
N ASN A 81 17.67 -8.92 -9.12
CA ASN A 81 19.00 -9.16 -9.66
C ASN A 81 19.24 -10.67 -9.64
N CYS A 82 18.93 -11.34 -10.75
CA CYS A 82 19.39 -12.69 -10.98
C CYS A 82 20.90 -12.64 -11.19
N SER A 83 21.67 -12.86 -10.12
CA SER A 83 23.05 -13.28 -10.23
C SER A 83 23.04 -14.66 -10.87
N ALA A 84 23.41 -14.72 -12.16
CA ALA A 84 23.59 -15.98 -12.89
C ALA A 84 24.75 -16.80 -12.32
#